data_AF-A0A6G8NH19-F1
#
_entry.id   AF-A0A6G8NH19-F1
#
_cell.length_a   1.000
_cell.length_b   1.000
_cell.length_c   1.000
_cell.angle_alpha   90.00
_cell.angle_beta   90.00
_cell.angle_gamma   90.00
#
_symmetry.space_group_name_H-M   'P 1'
#
loop_
_entity.id
_entity.type
_entity.pdbx_description
1 polymer ?
#
loop_
_entity_poly.entity_id
_entity_poly.type
_entity_poly.pdbx_seq_one_letter_code
_entity_poly.pdbx_strand_id
1 'polypeptide(L)'
;MQVKIRKPNIKILLHKVVTRTSAAGNVSSGTGSGAPMGFSTNSIAPSTLSAPLGQSDSTANIVDVTPWLGEGSVVHVQKSVRDSAGAFSIDFVDQVTNGLTDTLSALFEPNDMIEIRFASDAYKYAGAQGQKLPIMMRGFVSKVSRSQTMSADGKPRRTVHVMGHDYHKILQIIQIFNMPSTPEAANLISSFPMFSKYGPAFNVLKSTEFLLTVFGQIVNKYISGMQVAGATSGAALAEIASDIQVPDALMSVQLGAFNGGNVQELLQEYLDVGPFNEFFIEDRDAGTWGPAGPYAVYRPIPALGAATRMPLQPIQNSVTTGVDPASSLAPWANVVQIDLSSIISLTSDRSDANVANLYWVDAPRFNMNYGPLTMEYATYAAQQGAVPFYLTGYQNVNPLLYGLRKMEVHTQQGAPTETDSGNGTAAGAQRYANKDSFLSWIDNRRNLLIALNQDNVVFESGDMRLMGHEKIRAGTYVQVNYGNQIQSLHYAHSVTHVYEPFGSYFTEVSFDRGTNFIDRITANKSGVSPYYSEMIQPGGQ
;
A
#
# COMPACT_ATOMS: atom_id res chain seq x y z
N MET A 1 -38.97 15.78 -0.90
CA MET A 1 -38.37 14.47 -0.60
C MET A 1 -37.82 13.90 -1.92
N GLN A 2 -36.55 14.19 -2.23
CA GLN A 2 -35.87 13.60 -3.38
C GLN A 2 -35.16 12.34 -2.89
N VAL A 3 -35.76 11.16 -3.13
CA VAL A 3 -35.07 9.90 -2.88
C VAL A 3 -33.91 9.83 -3.85
N LYS A 4 -32.68 9.93 -3.35
CA LYS A 4 -31.47 9.78 -4.16
C LYS A 4 -31.29 8.30 -4.50
N ILE A 5 -31.96 7.85 -5.56
CA ILE A 5 -31.87 6.46 -6.04
C ILE A 5 -30.46 6.23 -6.56
N ARG A 6 -29.62 5.54 -5.79
CA ARG A 6 -28.31 5.08 -6.22
C ARG A 6 -28.47 3.81 -7.07
N LYS A 7 -27.77 3.73 -8.20
CA LYS A 7 -27.72 2.50 -9.03
C LYS A 7 -26.28 2.00 -9.07
N PRO A 8 -25.86 1.18 -8.10
CA PRO A 8 -24.50 0.68 -8.08
C PRO A 8 -24.31 -0.31 -9.24
N ASN A 9 -23.12 -0.29 -9.83
CA ASN A 9 -22.75 -1.18 -10.93
C ASN A 9 -21.29 -1.62 -10.78
N ILE A 10 -20.98 -2.78 -11.34
CA ILE A 10 -19.70 -3.44 -11.23
C ILE A 10 -19.25 -3.97 -12.60
N LYS A 11 -17.94 -4.01 -12.81
CA LYS A 11 -17.27 -4.67 -13.92
C LYS A 11 -16.01 -5.39 -13.41
N ILE A 12 -15.88 -6.66 -13.75
CA ILE A 12 -14.76 -7.52 -13.35
C ILE A 12 -14.18 -8.13 -14.61
N LEU A 13 -12.91 -7.86 -14.86
CA LEU A 13 -12.19 -8.36 -16.03
C LEU A 13 -11.11 -9.34 -15.56
N LEU A 14 -11.11 -10.54 -16.13
CA LEU A 14 -10.07 -11.55 -15.96
C LEU A 14 -9.10 -11.48 -17.13
N HIS A 15 -7.82 -11.34 -16.84
CA HIS A 15 -6.73 -11.34 -17.80
C HIS A 15 -5.95 -12.64 -17.63
N LYS A 16 -6.00 -13.52 -18.63
CA LYS A 16 -5.33 -14.84 -18.59
C LYS A 16 -3.82 -14.71 -18.73
N VAL A 17 -3.11 -14.79 -17.61
CA VAL A 17 -1.64 -14.75 -17.56
C VAL A 17 -1.09 -16.17 -17.65
N VAL A 18 -1.77 -17.12 -17.00
CA VAL A 18 -1.40 -18.53 -17.03
C VAL A 18 -2.42 -19.27 -17.90
N THR A 19 -1.95 -20.20 -18.72
CA THR A 19 -2.83 -21.10 -19.48
C THR A 19 -2.37 -22.53 -19.27
N ARG A 20 -3.13 -23.28 -18.47
CA ARG A 20 -2.93 -24.71 -18.29
C ARG A 20 -3.83 -25.46 -19.25
N THR A 21 -3.28 -25.84 -20.41
CA THR A 21 -3.99 -26.66 -21.39
C THR A 21 -3.92 -28.16 -21.10
N SER A 22 -3.10 -28.60 -20.13
CA SER A 22 -3.05 -30.00 -19.73
C SER A 22 -2.72 -30.17 -18.24
N ALA A 23 -3.12 -31.32 -17.67
CA ALA A 23 -2.85 -31.68 -16.28
C ALA A 23 -1.36 -31.99 -16.04
N ALA A 24 -0.63 -32.39 -17.08
CA ALA A 24 0.81 -32.40 -17.06
C ALA A 24 1.30 -30.96 -17.28
N GLY A 25 2.26 -30.47 -16.49
CA GLY A 25 2.98 -29.27 -16.87
C GLY A 25 3.52 -29.48 -18.29
N ASN A 26 3.41 -28.50 -19.17
CA ASN A 26 4.10 -28.56 -20.45
C ASN A 26 5.60 -28.58 -20.16
N VAL A 27 6.18 -29.77 -20.09
CA VAL A 27 7.62 -29.95 -20.17
C VAL A 27 7.92 -29.73 -21.65
N SER A 28 8.20 -28.49 -22.03
CA SER A 28 8.93 -28.30 -23.28
C SER A 28 10.24 -29.08 -23.09
N SER A 29 10.44 -30.10 -23.91
CA SER A 29 11.67 -30.87 -24.00
C SER A 29 12.80 -30.05 -24.60
N GLY A 30 12.94 -28.78 -24.18
CA GLY A 30 14.20 -28.07 -24.27
C GLY A 30 15.14 -28.79 -23.32
N THR A 31 16.07 -29.55 -23.90
CA THR A 31 17.19 -30.17 -23.19
C THR A 31 17.75 -29.21 -22.16
N GLY A 32 17.47 -29.49 -20.89
CA GLY A 32 18.06 -28.80 -19.76
C GLY A 32 19.56 -29.07 -19.74
N SER A 33 20.33 -28.18 -20.36
CA SER A 33 21.64 -27.79 -19.83
C SER A 33 21.48 -26.40 -19.23
N GLY A 34 20.99 -26.35 -17.99
CA GLY A 34 20.84 -25.14 -17.20
C GLY A 34 22.18 -24.56 -16.73
N ALA A 35 23.09 -24.29 -17.68
CA ALA A 35 24.18 -23.35 -17.49
C ALA A 35 23.86 -22.11 -18.35
N PRO A 36 23.82 -20.89 -17.79
CA PRO A 36 23.53 -19.68 -18.54
C PRO A 36 24.74 -19.31 -19.37
N MET A 37 24.70 -19.59 -20.68
CA MET A 37 25.61 -19.00 -21.66
C MET A 37 24.98 -17.72 -22.20
N GLY A 38 25.82 -16.69 -22.32
CA GLY A 38 25.40 -15.30 -22.44
C GLY A 38 24.73 -14.91 -23.74
N PHE A 39 24.33 -13.63 -23.75
CA PHE A 39 23.94 -12.85 -24.92
C PHE A 39 24.82 -13.16 -26.15
N SER A 40 24.25 -13.70 -27.23
CA SER A 40 24.27 -13.06 -28.58
C SER A 40 23.65 -13.92 -29.70
N THR A 41 23.02 -13.19 -30.63
CA THR A 41 22.82 -13.36 -32.09
C THR A 41 22.14 -14.60 -32.72
N ASN A 42 20.98 -14.30 -33.34
CA ASN A 42 20.44 -14.74 -34.64
C ASN A 42 20.92 -16.06 -35.28
N SER A 43 20.00 -16.99 -35.50
CA SER A 43 19.73 -17.57 -36.84
C SER A 43 18.46 -18.43 -36.85
N ILE A 44 17.65 -18.26 -37.89
CA ILE A 44 16.39 -18.96 -38.19
C ILE A 44 16.68 -20.28 -38.94
N ALA A 45 15.98 -21.37 -38.61
CA ALA A 45 15.51 -22.36 -39.60
C ALA A 45 14.37 -23.25 -39.01
N PRO A 46 13.36 -23.66 -39.81
CA PRO A 46 12.13 -24.27 -39.31
C PRO A 46 12.15 -25.80 -39.37
N SER A 47 11.54 -26.47 -38.39
CA SER A 47 11.18 -27.89 -38.50
C SER A 47 9.69 -28.08 -38.28
N THR A 48 9.03 -28.54 -39.33
CA THR A 48 7.63 -28.95 -39.44
C THR A 48 7.35 -30.19 -38.61
N LEU A 49 6.36 -30.14 -37.71
CA LEU A 49 5.54 -31.29 -37.30
C LEU A 49 4.20 -30.79 -36.73
N SER A 50 3.14 -31.44 -37.20
CA SER A 50 1.70 -31.15 -37.11
C SER A 50 1.16 -30.70 -35.74
N ALA A 51 0.47 -29.54 -35.74
CA ALA A 51 -0.30 -29.02 -34.61
C ALA A 51 -1.65 -29.73 -34.43
N PRO A 52 -2.10 -30.01 -33.19
CA PRO A 52 -3.51 -30.29 -32.91
C PRO A 52 -4.32 -28.98 -32.94
N LEU A 53 -5.51 -29.10 -33.52
CA LEU A 53 -6.62 -28.15 -33.67
C LEU A 53 -6.61 -26.92 -32.74
N GLY A 54 -6.63 -25.74 -33.38
CA GLY A 54 -6.47 -24.44 -32.76
C GLY A 54 -7.58 -24.04 -31.79
N GLN A 55 -7.15 -23.67 -30.59
CA GLN A 55 -7.71 -22.54 -29.88
C GLN A 55 -7.28 -21.31 -30.69
N SER A 56 -8.22 -20.67 -31.39
CA SER A 56 -7.92 -19.43 -32.11
C SER A 56 -7.47 -18.39 -31.07
N ASP A 57 -6.18 -18.06 -31.09
CA ASP A 57 -5.60 -16.93 -30.37
C ASP A 57 -6.39 -15.67 -30.76
N SER A 58 -7.32 -15.27 -29.89
CA SER A 58 -7.94 -13.95 -29.96
C SER A 58 -6.98 -12.96 -29.33
N THR A 59 -6.74 -11.84 -29.99
CA THR A 59 -5.78 -10.80 -29.63
C THR A 59 -6.14 -9.99 -28.36
N ALA A 60 -6.98 -10.53 -27.47
CA ALA A 60 -7.10 -10.12 -26.08
C ALA A 60 -7.79 -11.25 -25.28
N ASN A 61 -7.03 -12.10 -24.57
CA ASN A 61 -7.58 -13.07 -23.60
C ASN A 61 -8.04 -12.34 -22.31
N ILE A 62 -8.94 -11.37 -22.48
CA ILE A 62 -9.63 -10.62 -21.43
C ILE A 62 -11.06 -11.11 -21.39
N VAL A 63 -11.48 -11.71 -20.29
CA VAL A 63 -12.83 -12.25 -20.10
C VAL A 63 -13.58 -11.36 -19.12
N ASP A 64 -14.72 -10.82 -19.54
CA ASP A 64 -15.63 -10.10 -18.63
C ASP A 64 -16.38 -11.13 -17.79
N VAL A 65 -16.05 -11.21 -16.50
CA VAL A 65 -16.62 -12.20 -15.58
C VAL A 65 -17.81 -11.70 -14.77
N THR A 66 -18.24 -10.46 -15.00
CA THR A 66 -19.41 -9.87 -14.33
C THR A 66 -20.72 -10.64 -14.55
N PRO A 67 -21.01 -11.23 -15.73
CA PRO A 67 -22.26 -11.96 -15.94
C PRO A 67 -22.47 -13.17 -15.02
N TRP A 68 -21.41 -13.69 -14.38
CA TRP A 68 -21.49 -14.83 -13.45
C TRP A 68 -21.71 -14.43 -11.98
N LEU A 69 -21.91 -13.14 -11.70
CA LEU A 69 -22.38 -12.68 -10.39
C LEU A 69 -23.88 -12.96 -10.24
N GLY A 70 -24.25 -13.84 -9.31
CA GLY A 70 -25.65 -14.18 -9.02
C GLY A 70 -26.18 -13.57 -7.72
N GLU A 71 -27.40 -13.93 -7.33
CA GLU A 71 -28.10 -13.36 -6.16
C GLU A 71 -27.43 -13.59 -4.79
N GLY A 72 -26.57 -14.59 -4.69
CA GLY A 72 -25.77 -14.84 -3.48
C GLY A 72 -24.29 -14.49 -3.63
N SER A 73 -23.89 -13.86 -4.74
CA SER A 73 -22.50 -13.47 -4.96
C SER A 73 -22.16 -12.24 -4.14
N VAL A 74 -20.96 -12.17 -3.57
CA VAL A 74 -20.45 -10.96 -2.92
C VAL A 74 -19.05 -10.67 -3.44
N VAL A 75 -18.75 -9.39 -3.60
CA VAL A 75 -17.42 -8.91 -3.96
C VAL A 75 -16.91 -8.04 -2.82
N HIS A 76 -15.81 -8.46 -2.21
CA HIS A 76 -15.07 -7.67 -1.22
C HIS A 76 -13.74 -7.23 -1.81
N VAL A 77 -13.42 -5.95 -1.63
CA VAL A 77 -12.11 -5.38 -1.96
C VAL A 77 -11.63 -4.59 -0.75
N GLN A 78 -10.54 -5.03 -0.14
CA GLN A 78 -9.94 -4.40 1.02
C GLN A 78 -8.55 -3.88 0.65
N LYS A 79 -8.27 -2.61 0.98
CA LYS A 79 -6.93 -2.03 0.91
C LYS A 79 -6.61 -1.33 2.22
N SER A 80 -5.33 -1.35 2.59
CA SER A 80 -4.82 -0.74 3.82
C SER A 80 -3.41 -0.21 3.56
N VAL A 81 -3.08 0.91 4.21
CA VAL A 81 -1.71 1.47 4.15
C VAL A 81 -0.77 0.83 5.18
N ARG A 82 -1.30 -0.05 6.04
CA ARG A 82 -0.57 -0.74 7.11
C ARG A 82 -0.35 -2.22 6.84
N ASP A 83 -1.22 -2.81 6.04
CA ASP A 83 -1.14 -4.22 5.71
C ASP A 83 -0.25 -4.45 4.51
N SER A 84 0.31 -5.65 4.46
CA SER A 84 1.34 -5.96 3.48
C SER A 84 0.83 -6.05 2.04
N ALA A 85 -0.45 -6.35 1.82
CA ALA A 85 -1.06 -6.35 0.51
C ALA A 85 -2.58 -6.12 0.63
N GLY A 86 -3.17 -5.44 -0.35
CA GLY A 86 -4.63 -5.39 -0.48
C GLY A 86 -5.18 -6.77 -0.87
N ALA A 87 -6.40 -7.09 -0.43
CA ALA A 87 -7.03 -8.37 -0.68
C ALA A 87 -8.38 -8.21 -1.40
N PHE A 88 -8.75 -9.19 -2.21
CA PHE A 88 -10.09 -9.30 -2.78
C PHE A 88 -10.64 -10.71 -2.60
N SER A 89 -11.96 -10.80 -2.45
CA SER A 89 -12.70 -12.05 -2.53
C SER A 89 -13.95 -11.85 -3.38
N ILE A 90 -14.23 -12.82 -4.25
CA ILE A 90 -15.35 -12.76 -5.18
C ILE A 90 -16.00 -14.14 -5.24
N ASP A 91 -17.32 -14.14 -5.05
CA ASP A 91 -18.13 -15.33 -5.19
C ASP A 91 -18.87 -15.31 -6.53
N PHE A 92 -18.72 -16.36 -7.33
CA PHE A 92 -19.41 -16.53 -8.60
C PHE A 92 -20.33 -17.74 -8.57
N VAL A 93 -21.43 -17.65 -9.32
CA VAL A 93 -22.27 -18.83 -9.58
C VAL A 93 -21.57 -19.71 -10.61
N ASP A 94 -21.37 -20.97 -10.24
CA ASP A 94 -20.68 -21.91 -11.11
C ASP A 94 -21.58 -22.33 -12.28
N GLN A 95 -21.15 -22.05 -13.51
CA GLN A 95 -21.89 -22.38 -14.73
C GLN A 95 -20.95 -22.98 -15.78
N VAL A 96 -21.51 -23.85 -16.62
CA VAL A 96 -20.81 -24.36 -17.80
C VAL A 96 -20.70 -23.22 -18.81
N THR A 97 -19.50 -22.92 -19.26
CA THR A 97 -19.24 -21.87 -20.25
C THR A 97 -18.87 -22.50 -21.59
N ASN A 98 -19.47 -22.02 -22.68
CA ASN A 98 -19.14 -22.48 -24.02
C ASN A 98 -17.65 -22.25 -24.31
N GLY A 99 -16.91 -23.32 -24.63
CA GLY A 99 -15.48 -23.26 -24.93
C GLY A 99 -14.53 -23.60 -23.76
N LEU A 100 -15.05 -23.86 -22.55
CA LEU A 100 -14.29 -24.44 -21.44
C LEU A 100 -14.61 -25.93 -21.29
N THR A 101 -13.63 -26.72 -20.83
CA THR A 101 -13.77 -28.18 -20.67
C THR A 101 -14.52 -28.63 -19.42
N ASP A 102 -14.72 -27.75 -18.43
CA ASP A 102 -15.45 -28.05 -17.18
C ASP A 102 -16.43 -26.90 -16.83
N THR A 103 -16.08 -26.04 -15.88
CA THR A 103 -16.91 -24.90 -15.47
C THR A 103 -16.06 -23.64 -15.23
N LEU A 104 -16.68 -22.58 -14.72
CA LEU A 104 -15.99 -21.33 -14.37
C LEU A 104 -14.78 -21.55 -13.42
N SER A 105 -14.78 -22.59 -12.58
CA SER A 105 -13.62 -22.90 -11.73
C SER A 105 -12.37 -23.29 -12.51
N ALA A 106 -12.52 -23.82 -13.73
CA ALA A 106 -11.39 -24.12 -14.62
C ALA A 106 -10.91 -22.89 -15.40
N LEU A 107 -11.72 -21.83 -15.48
CA LEU A 107 -11.32 -20.58 -16.12
C LEU A 107 -10.27 -19.84 -15.30
N PHE A 108 -10.48 -19.76 -13.98
CA PHE A 108 -9.58 -19.06 -13.07
C PHE A 108 -8.37 -19.92 -12.73
N GLU A 109 -7.18 -19.40 -13.00
CA GLU A 109 -5.94 -20.02 -12.56
C GLU A 109 -5.25 -19.16 -11.49
N PRO A 110 -4.56 -19.77 -10.52
CA PRO A 110 -3.67 -19.03 -9.66
C PRO A 110 -2.65 -18.25 -10.50
N ASN A 111 -2.45 -16.99 -10.12
CA ASN A 111 -1.62 -15.99 -10.81
C ASN A 111 -2.22 -15.36 -12.07
N ASP A 112 -3.48 -15.64 -12.42
CA ASP A 112 -4.20 -14.79 -13.38
C ASP A 112 -4.45 -13.40 -12.80
N MET A 113 -4.44 -12.38 -13.66
CA MET A 113 -4.68 -11.00 -13.27
C MET A 113 -6.17 -10.68 -13.31
N ILE A 114 -6.66 -9.95 -12.32
CA ILE A 114 -8.04 -9.44 -12.27
C ILE A 114 -8.04 -7.91 -12.18
N GLU A 115 -9.00 -7.27 -12.85
CA GLU A 115 -9.30 -5.85 -12.73
C GLU A 115 -10.75 -5.69 -12.23
N ILE A 116 -10.90 -5.09 -11.05
CA ILE A 116 -12.19 -4.88 -10.39
C ILE A 116 -12.54 -3.39 -10.43
N ARG A 117 -13.74 -3.08 -10.92
CA ARG A 117 -14.27 -1.71 -11.03
C ARG A 117 -15.70 -1.70 -10.55
N PHE A 118 -16.07 -0.79 -9.66
CA PHE A 118 -17.49 -0.56 -9.33
C PHE A 118 -17.71 0.86 -8.88
N ALA A 119 -18.96 1.33 -8.91
CA ALA A 119 -19.34 2.66 -8.44
C ALA A 119 -20.64 2.60 -7.66
N SER A 120 -20.83 3.55 -6.74
CA SER A 120 -22.10 3.73 -6.02
C SER A 120 -23.25 4.15 -6.92
N ASP A 121 -22.93 4.93 -7.95
CA ASP A 121 -23.89 5.46 -8.91
C ASP A 121 -23.26 5.42 -10.30
N ALA A 122 -23.64 4.42 -11.06
CA ALA A 122 -23.12 4.18 -12.40
C ALA A 122 -23.48 5.29 -13.39
N TYR A 123 -24.57 6.04 -13.16
CA TYR A 123 -24.96 7.12 -14.06
C TYR A 123 -23.99 8.30 -14.04
N LYS A 124 -23.29 8.54 -12.91
CA LYS A 124 -22.20 9.52 -12.85
C LYS A 124 -21.09 9.20 -13.85
N TYR A 125 -20.99 7.94 -14.22
CA TYR A 125 -20.00 7.38 -15.12
C TYR A 125 -20.66 6.89 -16.44
N ALA A 126 -21.85 7.40 -16.80
CA ALA A 126 -22.53 7.12 -18.05
C ALA A 126 -22.55 8.37 -18.95
N GLY A 127 -21.50 8.55 -19.77
CA GLY A 127 -21.33 9.70 -20.69
C GLY A 127 -20.85 9.32 -22.10
N ALA A 128 -20.90 10.26 -23.04
CA ALA A 128 -20.77 10.10 -24.50
C ALA A 128 -19.40 9.63 -25.04
N GLN A 129 -18.40 9.41 -24.19
CA GLN A 129 -17.13 8.77 -24.55
C GLN A 129 -16.83 7.60 -23.61
N GLY A 130 -17.47 6.45 -23.84
CA GLY A 130 -17.04 5.13 -23.31
C GLY A 130 -16.59 5.10 -21.85
N GLN A 131 -17.36 5.71 -20.94
CA GLN A 131 -16.92 5.93 -19.57
C GLN A 131 -16.73 4.60 -18.79
N LYS A 132 -15.53 4.46 -18.23
CA LYS A 132 -15.06 3.29 -17.47
C LYS A 132 -15.41 3.52 -15.99
N LEU A 133 -16.06 2.55 -15.35
CA LEU A 133 -16.26 2.56 -13.88
C LEU A 133 -14.90 2.76 -13.17
N PRO A 134 -14.85 3.43 -12.01
CA PRO A 134 -13.58 3.71 -11.34
C PRO A 134 -12.91 2.41 -10.90
N ILE A 135 -11.59 2.36 -11.04
CA ILE A 135 -10.80 1.20 -10.64
C ILE A 135 -10.70 1.07 -9.12
N MET A 136 -11.00 -0.12 -8.61
CA MET A 136 -10.96 -0.43 -7.17
C MET A 136 -9.69 -1.18 -6.82
N MET A 137 -9.35 -2.17 -7.66
CA MET A 137 -8.16 -2.97 -7.48
C MET A 137 -7.78 -3.63 -8.80
N ARG A 138 -6.47 -3.73 -9.05
CA ARG A 138 -5.91 -4.77 -9.90
C ARG A 138 -5.08 -5.70 -9.05
N GLY A 139 -5.13 -6.99 -9.35
CA GLY A 139 -4.46 -7.98 -8.54
C GLY A 139 -4.32 -9.31 -9.22
N PHE A 140 -3.80 -10.26 -8.48
CA PHE A 140 -3.56 -11.63 -8.92
C PHE A 140 -4.37 -12.61 -8.10
N VAL A 141 -5.00 -13.56 -8.77
CA VAL A 141 -5.67 -14.69 -8.12
C VAL A 141 -4.64 -15.48 -7.33
N SER A 142 -4.90 -15.72 -6.05
CA SER A 142 -4.06 -16.56 -5.18
C SER A 142 -4.69 -17.92 -4.95
N LYS A 143 -6.02 -17.98 -4.82
CA LYS A 143 -6.76 -19.20 -4.51
C LYS A 143 -8.09 -19.20 -5.24
N VAL A 144 -8.42 -20.37 -5.79
CA VAL A 144 -9.74 -20.69 -6.33
C VAL A 144 -10.27 -21.88 -5.55
N SER A 145 -11.47 -21.77 -5.02
CA SER A 145 -12.15 -22.88 -4.34
C SER A 145 -13.57 -23.03 -4.83
N ARG A 146 -14.02 -24.27 -4.98
CA ARG A 146 -15.37 -24.61 -5.41
C ARG A 146 -16.12 -25.23 -4.25
N SER A 147 -17.23 -24.63 -3.84
CA SER A 147 -18.15 -25.23 -2.87
C SER A 147 -19.33 -25.85 -3.62
N GLN A 148 -19.83 -26.97 -3.11
CA GLN A 148 -21.00 -27.66 -3.65
C GLN A 148 -21.93 -28.04 -2.50
N THR A 149 -23.19 -27.61 -2.58
CA THR A 149 -24.25 -27.94 -1.63
C THR A 149 -25.41 -28.59 -2.36
N MET A 150 -26.16 -29.47 -1.69
CA MET A 150 -27.40 -30.04 -2.24
C MET A 150 -28.56 -29.12 -1.89
N SER A 151 -29.34 -28.70 -2.89
CA SER A 151 -30.57 -27.94 -2.64
C SER A 151 -31.73 -28.89 -2.27
N ALA A 152 -32.82 -28.32 -1.75
CA ALA A 152 -34.00 -29.07 -1.32
C ALA A 152 -34.68 -29.84 -2.46
N ASP A 153 -34.42 -29.47 -3.71
CA ASP A 153 -34.86 -30.17 -4.92
C ASP A 153 -33.92 -31.31 -5.35
N GLY A 154 -32.88 -31.62 -4.55
CA GLY A 154 -31.90 -32.66 -4.83
C GLY A 154 -30.85 -32.27 -5.87
N LYS A 155 -30.85 -31.04 -6.40
CA LYS A 155 -29.87 -30.58 -7.38
C LYS A 155 -28.64 -29.97 -6.69
N PRO A 156 -27.43 -30.22 -7.22
CA PRO A 156 -26.23 -29.55 -6.74
C PRO A 156 -26.28 -28.05 -7.06
N ARG A 157 -26.13 -27.21 -6.04
CA ARG A 157 -25.75 -25.80 -6.19
C ARG A 157 -24.25 -25.67 -5.97
N ARG A 158 -23.59 -24.93 -6.85
CA ARG A 158 -22.14 -24.78 -6.84
C ARG A 158 -21.77 -23.31 -6.91
N THR A 159 -20.77 -22.95 -6.11
CA THR A 159 -20.25 -21.58 -6.03
C THR A 159 -18.73 -21.63 -6.17
N VAL A 160 -18.17 -20.72 -6.96
CA VAL A 160 -16.73 -20.56 -7.12
C VAL A 160 -16.31 -19.34 -6.32
N HIS A 161 -15.45 -19.55 -5.33
CA HIS A 161 -14.84 -18.50 -4.53
C HIS A 161 -13.44 -18.22 -5.05
N VAL A 162 -13.21 -17.00 -5.52
CA VAL A 162 -11.92 -16.53 -6.03
C VAL A 162 -11.35 -15.51 -5.05
N MET A 163 -10.14 -15.76 -4.56
CA MET A 163 -9.45 -14.88 -3.62
C MET A 163 -8.08 -14.52 -4.16
N GLY A 164 -7.65 -13.30 -3.91
CA GLY A 164 -6.34 -12.85 -4.35
C GLY A 164 -5.91 -11.58 -3.66
N HIS A 165 -4.77 -11.08 -4.11
CA HIS A 165 -4.15 -9.88 -3.57
C HIS A 165 -3.85 -8.91 -4.71
N ASP A 166 -3.67 -7.64 -4.39
CA ASP A 166 -3.28 -6.61 -5.35
C ASP A 166 -1.85 -6.81 -5.89
N TYR A 167 -1.37 -5.83 -6.67
CA TYR A 167 0.00 -5.84 -7.22
C TYR A 167 1.10 -5.92 -6.16
N HIS A 168 0.80 -5.64 -4.89
CA HIS A 168 1.77 -5.78 -3.79
C HIS A 168 2.20 -7.23 -3.59
N LYS A 169 1.38 -8.20 -4.02
CA LYS A 169 1.74 -9.62 -4.07
C LYS A 169 3.05 -9.88 -4.81
N ILE A 170 3.39 -9.10 -5.84
CA ILE A 170 4.64 -9.25 -6.58
C ILE A 170 5.84 -9.07 -5.66
N LEU A 171 5.79 -8.10 -4.75
CA LEU A 171 6.86 -7.83 -3.79
C LEU A 171 7.03 -8.99 -2.80
N GLN A 172 5.95 -9.72 -2.49
CA GLN A 172 5.97 -10.91 -1.64
C GLN A 172 6.45 -12.16 -2.37
N ILE A 173 6.20 -12.27 -3.68
CA ILE A 173 6.67 -13.38 -4.51
C ILE A 173 8.20 -13.33 -4.66
N ILE A 174 8.78 -12.13 -4.78
CA ILE A 174 10.23 -11.98 -4.94
C ILE A 174 10.92 -12.19 -3.59
N GLN A 175 11.43 -13.41 -3.39
CA GLN A 175 12.17 -13.81 -2.19
C GLN A 175 13.66 -13.46 -2.32
N ILE A 176 14.25 -12.96 -1.24
CA ILE A 176 15.65 -12.59 -1.10
C ILE A 176 16.32 -13.60 -0.17
N PHE A 177 17.18 -14.45 -0.76
CA PHE A 177 17.95 -15.44 -0.03
C PHE A 177 19.41 -14.99 0.12
N ASN A 178 19.84 -14.79 1.36
CA ASN A 178 21.23 -14.55 1.70
C ASN A 178 21.94 -15.89 1.95
N MET A 179 22.11 -16.71 0.90
CA MET A 179 22.83 -17.98 0.95
C MET A 179 24.11 -17.92 0.12
N PRO A 180 25.27 -18.40 0.63
CA PRO A 180 26.43 -18.63 -0.19
C PRO A 180 26.10 -19.77 -1.18
N SER A 181 26.11 -19.49 -2.49
CA SER A 181 26.15 -20.47 -3.61
C SER A 181 24.87 -21.21 -4.04
N THR A 182 23.67 -20.60 -4.04
CA THR A 182 22.52 -21.19 -4.75
C THR A 182 22.45 -20.83 -6.24
N PRO A 183 22.13 -21.77 -7.15
CA PRO A 183 22.20 -21.55 -8.61
C PRO A 183 21.13 -20.59 -9.16
N GLU A 184 19.93 -20.51 -8.57
CA GLU A 184 18.93 -19.49 -8.93
C GLU A 184 19.18 -18.13 -8.29
N ALA A 185 19.93 -18.11 -7.18
CA ALA A 185 20.42 -16.86 -6.62
C ALA A 185 21.45 -16.22 -7.54
N ALA A 186 21.97 -16.85 -8.59
CA ALA A 186 22.75 -16.13 -9.58
C ALA A 186 21.94 -15.01 -10.27
N ASN A 187 20.61 -15.08 -10.37
CA ASN A 187 19.80 -14.01 -10.97
C ASN A 187 19.46 -12.91 -9.98
N LEU A 188 19.11 -13.24 -8.73
CA LEU A 188 18.97 -12.23 -7.68
C LEU A 188 20.33 -11.66 -7.28
N ILE A 189 21.40 -12.44 -7.15
CA ILE A 189 22.78 -11.97 -6.92
C ILE A 189 23.37 -11.29 -8.19
N SER A 190 22.85 -11.52 -9.41
CA SER A 190 23.24 -10.78 -10.64
C SER A 190 22.31 -9.62 -11.04
N SER A 191 21.16 -9.40 -10.37
CA SER A 191 20.47 -8.10 -10.27
C SER A 191 20.66 -7.34 -8.93
N PHE A 192 21.11 -8.01 -7.86
CA PHE A 192 21.75 -7.47 -6.64
C PHE A 192 23.31 -7.36 -6.66
N PRO A 193 24.05 -7.48 -7.79
CA PRO A 193 25.46 -7.10 -7.83
C PRO A 193 25.56 -5.58 -7.76
N MET A 194 24.42 -4.86 -7.68
CA MET A 194 24.39 -3.45 -7.34
C MET A 194 25.18 -3.14 -6.05
N PHE A 195 25.23 -4.06 -5.09
CA PHE A 195 25.92 -3.84 -3.81
C PHE A 195 27.16 -4.70 -3.59
N SER A 196 27.34 -5.80 -4.35
CA SER A 196 28.54 -6.66 -4.25
C SER A 196 29.53 -6.52 -5.41
N LYS A 197 29.11 -5.98 -6.57
CA LYS A 197 29.95 -5.84 -7.78
C LYS A 197 30.45 -4.42 -8.00
N TYR A 198 29.84 -3.42 -7.37
CA TYR A 198 30.37 -2.07 -7.28
C TYR A 198 30.92 -1.90 -5.86
N GLY A 199 32.22 -1.65 -5.74
CA GLY A 199 32.96 -1.69 -4.48
C GLY A 199 32.48 -0.69 -3.41
N PRO A 200 33.30 -0.43 -2.36
CA PRO A 200 32.92 0.32 -1.15
C PRO A 200 32.36 1.74 -1.34
N ALA A 201 32.30 2.27 -2.57
CA ALA A 201 31.81 3.59 -2.92
C ALA A 201 30.28 3.69 -3.14
N PHE A 202 29.52 2.58 -3.16
CA PHE A 202 28.08 2.58 -3.51
C PHE A 202 27.14 1.94 -2.46
N ASN A 203 27.60 1.70 -1.23
CA ASN A 203 26.76 1.17 -0.14
C ASN A 203 25.79 2.19 0.46
N VAL A 204 25.80 3.41 -0.07
CA VAL A 204 25.05 4.55 0.42
C VAL A 204 24.24 5.13 -0.72
N LEU A 205 22.93 5.09 -0.59
CA LEU A 205 22.00 5.66 -1.58
C LEU A 205 21.04 6.60 -0.87
N LYS A 206 20.49 7.55 -1.61
CA LYS A 206 19.32 8.29 -1.12
C LYS A 206 18.08 7.42 -1.18
N SER A 207 17.13 7.63 -0.27
CA SER A 207 15.87 6.89 -0.20
C SER A 207 15.11 6.87 -1.53
N THR A 208 15.06 8.00 -2.24
CA THR A 208 14.46 8.13 -3.57
C THR A 208 15.16 7.26 -4.61
N GLU A 209 16.48 7.35 -4.70
CA GLU A 209 17.29 6.58 -5.65
C GLU A 209 17.21 5.07 -5.38
N PHE A 210 17.19 4.69 -4.10
CA PHE A 210 17.02 3.30 -3.69
C PHE A 210 15.68 2.73 -4.15
N LEU A 211 14.56 3.43 -3.91
CA LEU A 211 13.24 2.97 -4.34
C LEU A 211 13.18 2.82 -5.87
N LEU A 212 13.63 3.84 -6.61
CA LEU A 212 13.66 3.83 -8.08
C LEU A 212 14.48 2.66 -8.62
N THR A 213 15.61 2.39 -7.99
CA THR A 213 16.48 1.27 -8.33
C THR A 213 15.79 -0.07 -8.10
N VAL A 214 15.20 -0.28 -6.91
CA VAL A 214 14.52 -1.54 -6.58
C VAL A 214 13.40 -1.80 -7.58
N PHE A 215 12.59 -0.79 -7.89
CA PHE A 215 11.53 -0.94 -8.87
C PHE A 215 12.04 -1.14 -10.29
N GLY A 216 13.02 -0.35 -10.75
CA GLY A 216 13.54 -0.44 -12.11
C GLY A 216 14.33 -1.72 -12.40
N GLN A 217 15.17 -2.17 -11.47
CA GLN A 217 16.12 -3.26 -11.70
C GLN A 217 15.64 -4.64 -11.21
N ILE A 218 14.72 -4.66 -10.22
CA ILE A 218 14.23 -5.91 -9.60
C ILE A 218 12.76 -6.13 -9.96
N VAL A 219 11.87 -5.22 -9.52
CA VAL A 219 10.41 -5.46 -9.59
C VAL A 219 9.90 -5.40 -11.03
N ASN A 220 10.15 -4.30 -11.74
CA ASN A 220 9.67 -4.13 -13.12
C ASN A 220 10.38 -5.11 -14.06
N LYS A 221 11.65 -5.43 -13.82
CA LYS A 221 12.36 -6.49 -14.56
C LYS A 221 11.69 -7.87 -14.38
N TYR A 222 11.23 -8.18 -13.17
CA TYR A 222 10.46 -9.40 -12.91
C TYR A 222 9.10 -9.37 -13.63
N ILE A 223 8.41 -8.22 -13.62
CA ILE A 223 7.15 -8.02 -14.36
C ILE A 223 7.37 -8.21 -15.86
N SER A 224 8.42 -7.63 -16.46
CA SER A 224 8.75 -7.85 -17.87
C SER A 224 9.01 -9.32 -18.16
N GLY A 225 9.67 -10.04 -17.24
CA GLY A 225 9.81 -11.49 -17.32
C GLY A 225 8.45 -12.22 -17.31
N MET A 226 7.52 -11.80 -16.45
CA MET A 226 6.15 -12.31 -16.43
C MET A 226 5.36 -11.97 -17.68
N GLN A 227 5.57 -10.80 -18.30
CA GLN A 227 4.94 -10.42 -19.56
C GLN A 227 5.37 -11.34 -20.70
N VAL A 228 6.66 -11.70 -20.74
CA VAL A 228 7.23 -12.62 -21.74
C VAL A 228 6.84 -14.07 -21.49
N ALA A 229 6.84 -14.51 -20.22
CA ALA A 229 6.47 -15.88 -19.85
C ALA A 229 4.96 -16.10 -19.79
N GLY A 230 4.19 -15.03 -19.59
CA GLY A 230 2.74 -15.04 -19.59
C GLY A 230 2.21 -15.43 -20.96
N ALA A 231 1.07 -16.12 -20.96
CA ALA A 231 0.37 -16.49 -22.18
C ALA A 231 -0.20 -15.24 -22.90
N THR A 232 -1.25 -15.40 -23.69
CA THR A 232 -1.79 -14.38 -24.61
C THR A 232 -2.20 -13.03 -23.98
N SER A 233 -2.32 -12.91 -22.65
CA SER A 233 -2.56 -11.62 -21.94
C SER A 233 -1.38 -11.10 -21.13
N GLY A 234 -0.14 -11.56 -21.39
CA GLY A 234 1.07 -11.02 -20.74
C GLY A 234 1.17 -9.49 -20.86
N ALA A 235 0.76 -8.91 -22.01
CA ALA A 235 0.73 -7.46 -22.25
C ALA A 235 -0.24 -6.68 -21.35
N ALA A 236 -1.16 -7.34 -20.64
CA ALA A 236 -2.06 -6.67 -19.70
C ALA A 236 -1.41 -6.37 -18.34
N LEU A 237 -0.28 -7.03 -18.03
CA LEU A 237 0.51 -6.73 -16.84
C LEU A 237 1.17 -5.37 -17.02
N ALA A 238 0.87 -4.43 -16.14
CA ALA A 238 1.47 -3.11 -16.15
C ALA A 238 2.71 -3.07 -15.24
N GLU A 239 3.74 -2.36 -15.66
CA GLU A 239 4.85 -2.00 -14.78
C GLU A 239 4.35 -1.09 -13.65
N ILE A 240 5.01 -1.16 -12.50
CA ILE A 240 4.67 -0.33 -11.35
C ILE A 240 5.45 0.98 -11.46
N ALA A 241 4.71 2.08 -11.58
CA ALA A 241 5.26 3.43 -11.49
C ALA A 241 5.51 3.80 -10.02
N SER A 242 6.48 4.66 -9.73
CA SER A 242 6.73 5.16 -8.36
C SER A 242 6.21 6.58 -8.18
N ASP A 243 5.64 6.88 -7.02
CA ASP A 243 5.25 8.22 -6.53
C ASP A 243 5.94 8.46 -5.17
N ILE A 244 6.98 9.28 -5.18
CA ILE A 244 7.88 9.46 -4.03
C ILE A 244 7.72 10.88 -3.49
N GLN A 245 7.26 11.01 -2.24
CA GLN A 245 6.91 12.29 -1.61
C GLN A 245 7.71 12.56 -0.32
N VAL A 246 8.56 11.61 0.09
CA VAL A 246 9.41 11.74 1.28
C VAL A 246 10.64 12.58 0.95
N PRO A 247 11.07 13.49 1.84
CA PRO A 247 12.40 14.09 1.74
C PRO A 247 13.51 13.05 1.61
N ASP A 248 14.45 13.29 0.71
CA ASP A 248 15.65 12.46 0.59
C ASP A 248 16.28 12.23 1.96
N ALA A 249 16.49 10.96 2.30
CA ALA A 249 17.23 10.53 3.48
C ALA A 249 18.34 9.57 3.03
N LEU A 250 19.44 9.54 3.77
CA LEU A 250 20.53 8.64 3.42
C LEU A 250 20.22 7.24 3.91
N MET A 251 20.47 6.26 3.06
CA MET A 251 20.32 4.85 3.39
C MET A 251 21.62 4.11 3.20
N SER A 252 21.99 3.31 4.20
CA SER A 252 23.10 2.38 4.09
C SER A 252 22.58 0.96 3.93
N VAL A 253 22.66 0.44 2.71
CA VAL A 253 22.20 -0.92 2.38
C VAL A 253 23.36 -1.88 2.59
N GLN A 254 23.34 -2.59 3.72
CA GLN A 254 24.31 -3.66 4.01
C GLN A 254 23.60 -5.01 3.90
N LEU A 255 23.83 -5.72 2.78
CA LEU A 255 23.19 -7.02 2.50
C LEU A 255 23.43 -8.07 3.60
N GLY A 256 24.60 -8.04 4.26
CA GLY A 256 24.92 -8.97 5.36
C GLY A 256 24.14 -8.72 6.66
N ALA A 257 23.51 -7.55 6.80
CA ALA A 257 22.70 -7.18 7.96
C ALA A 257 21.20 -7.44 7.75
N PHE A 258 20.74 -7.60 6.50
CA PHE A 258 19.36 -8.02 6.22
C PHE A 258 19.25 -9.54 6.43
N ASN A 259 18.32 -9.98 7.27
CA ASN A 259 18.25 -11.39 7.69
C ASN A 259 17.62 -12.32 6.62
N GLY A 260 17.46 -11.82 5.39
CA GLY A 260 16.66 -12.46 4.33
C GLY A 260 15.17 -12.15 4.50
N GLY A 261 14.39 -12.42 3.46
CA GLY A 261 12.98 -12.06 3.45
C GLY A 261 12.45 -11.85 2.03
N ASN A 262 11.42 -11.02 1.87
CA ASN A 262 10.93 -10.59 0.56
C ASN A 262 11.30 -9.12 0.28
N VAL A 263 11.03 -8.65 -0.96
CA VAL A 263 11.33 -7.25 -1.35
C VAL A 263 10.53 -6.25 -0.51
N GLN A 264 9.32 -6.60 -0.08
CA GLN A 264 8.52 -5.73 0.77
C GLN A 264 9.15 -5.53 2.15
N GLU A 265 9.64 -6.60 2.79
CA GLU A 265 10.35 -6.53 4.08
C GLU A 265 11.64 -5.70 3.95
N LEU A 266 12.36 -5.84 2.83
CA LEU A 266 13.51 -5.00 2.51
C LEU A 266 13.10 -3.52 2.46
N LEU A 267 12.04 -3.19 1.72
CA LEU A 267 11.57 -1.80 1.63
C LEU A 267 11.10 -1.28 3.00
N GLN A 268 10.39 -2.08 3.78
CA GLN A 268 9.89 -1.68 5.09
C GLN A 268 11.00 -1.35 6.08
N GLU A 269 12.02 -2.20 6.17
CA GLU A 269 13.15 -1.99 7.07
C GLU A 269 13.92 -0.74 6.69
N TYR A 270 14.30 -0.62 5.41
CA TYR A 270 15.25 0.40 4.98
C TYR A 270 14.63 1.79 4.72
N LEU A 271 13.31 1.86 4.46
CA LEU A 271 12.61 3.11 4.21
C LEU A 271 11.88 3.69 5.45
N ASP A 272 12.10 3.11 6.64
CA ASP A 272 11.42 3.46 7.88
C ASP A 272 9.88 3.46 7.74
N VAL A 273 9.35 2.44 7.05
CA VAL A 273 7.89 2.30 6.86
C VAL A 273 7.26 1.83 8.17
N GLY A 274 6.21 2.52 8.61
CA GLY A 274 5.49 2.23 9.85
C GLY A 274 5.66 3.36 10.88
N PRO A 275 6.87 3.64 11.39
CA PRO A 275 7.06 4.69 12.40
C PRO A 275 7.01 6.12 11.84
N PHE A 276 7.56 6.34 10.63
CA PHE A 276 7.70 7.69 10.06
C PHE A 276 7.06 7.82 8.68
N ASN A 277 7.18 6.78 7.86
CA ASN A 277 6.73 6.78 6.47
C ASN A 277 5.68 5.70 6.23
N GLU A 278 4.93 5.86 5.14
CA GLU A 278 3.99 4.87 4.61
C GLU A 278 4.45 4.42 3.23
N PHE A 279 4.23 3.15 2.94
CA PHE A 279 4.49 2.56 1.64
C PHE A 279 3.34 1.63 1.26
N PHE A 280 2.71 1.89 0.12
CA PHE A 280 1.59 1.09 -0.37
C PHE A 280 1.50 1.16 -1.90
N ILE A 281 0.74 0.24 -2.48
CA ILE A 281 0.43 0.23 -3.92
C ILE A 281 -1.02 0.63 -4.13
N GLU A 282 -1.24 1.63 -4.97
CA GLU A 282 -2.58 2.02 -5.38
C GLU A 282 -2.76 1.92 -6.89
N ASP A 283 -4.01 1.70 -7.30
CA ASP A 283 -4.36 1.61 -8.70
C ASP A 283 -4.94 2.95 -9.15
N ARG A 284 -4.36 3.54 -10.18
CA ARG A 284 -4.84 4.80 -10.77
C ARG A 284 -5.38 4.56 -12.17
N ASP A 285 -6.49 5.22 -12.48
CA ASP A 285 -6.94 5.37 -13.86
C ASP A 285 -6.09 6.42 -14.59
N ALA A 286 -6.08 6.39 -15.92
CA ALA A 286 -5.31 7.35 -16.72
C ALA A 286 -5.82 8.77 -16.47
N GLY A 287 -4.90 9.72 -16.27
CA GLY A 287 -5.27 11.10 -16.00
C GLY A 287 -4.07 12.00 -15.80
N THR A 288 -4.25 13.06 -15.02
CA THR A 288 -3.18 14.02 -14.67
C THR A 288 -1.95 13.32 -14.07
N TRP A 289 -2.16 12.19 -13.42
CA TRP A 289 -1.14 11.36 -12.77
C TRP A 289 -0.42 10.41 -13.70
N GLY A 290 -0.54 10.54 -15.03
CA GLY A 290 0.10 9.65 -15.99
C GLY A 290 -0.79 8.50 -16.46
N PRO A 291 -0.19 7.43 -17.01
CA PRO A 291 -0.94 6.31 -17.57
C PRO A 291 -1.70 5.53 -16.49
N ALA A 292 -2.77 4.84 -16.89
CA ALA A 292 -3.48 3.94 -16.01
C ALA A 292 -2.54 2.80 -15.57
N GLY A 293 -2.39 2.57 -14.27
CA GLY A 293 -1.38 1.64 -13.78
C GLY A 293 -1.40 1.49 -12.26
N PRO A 294 -0.68 0.49 -11.74
CA PRO A 294 -0.31 0.43 -10.33
C PRO A 294 0.80 1.45 -10.03
N TYR A 295 0.66 2.18 -8.93
CA TYR A 295 1.62 3.15 -8.43
C TYR A 295 2.09 2.76 -7.04
N ALA A 296 3.41 2.62 -6.86
CA ALA A 296 4.05 2.47 -5.56
C ALA A 296 4.22 3.86 -4.93
N VAL A 297 3.42 4.13 -3.90
CA VAL A 297 3.41 5.41 -3.19
C VAL A 297 4.30 5.29 -1.96
N TYR A 298 5.35 6.10 -1.89
CA TYR A 298 6.21 6.27 -0.72
C TYR A 298 6.10 7.70 -0.22
N ARG A 299 5.51 7.88 0.97
CA ARG A 299 5.22 9.21 1.53
C ARG A 299 5.39 9.26 3.05
N PRO A 300 5.58 10.44 3.64
CA PRO A 300 5.54 10.58 5.10
C PRO A 300 4.14 10.26 5.63
N ILE A 301 4.04 9.75 6.86
CA ILE A 301 2.74 9.58 7.52
C ILE A 301 2.03 10.93 7.56
N PRO A 302 0.82 11.06 6.99
CA PRO A 302 0.15 12.35 6.79
C PRO A 302 -0.52 12.87 8.07
N ALA A 303 0.09 12.64 9.25
CA ALA A 303 -0.47 13.02 10.53
C ALA A 303 -0.56 14.55 10.70
N LEU A 304 -1.69 15.00 11.22
CA LEU A 304 -1.96 16.40 11.53
C LEU A 304 -1.79 16.65 13.04
N GLY A 305 -1.30 17.83 13.39
CA GLY A 305 -1.28 18.28 14.78
C GLY A 305 -2.71 18.44 15.32
N ALA A 306 -2.96 17.96 16.54
CA ALA A 306 -4.30 17.96 17.15
C ALA A 306 -4.92 19.37 17.20
N ALA A 307 -4.15 20.36 17.65
CA ALA A 307 -4.59 21.75 17.78
C ALA A 307 -4.41 22.57 16.48
N THR A 308 -3.28 22.40 15.79
CA THR A 308 -2.92 23.25 14.64
C THR A 308 -3.58 22.81 13.34
N ARG A 309 -3.97 21.53 13.22
CA ARG A 309 -4.42 20.90 11.97
C ARG A 309 -3.43 21.00 10.81
N MET A 310 -2.18 21.31 11.13
CA MET A 310 -1.08 21.36 10.16
C MET A 310 -0.37 20.00 10.12
N PRO A 311 0.13 19.56 8.96
CA PRO A 311 0.98 18.38 8.84
C PRO A 311 2.17 18.48 9.78
N LEU A 312 2.45 17.37 10.46
CA LEU A 312 3.60 17.24 11.35
C LEU A 312 4.89 16.92 10.59
N GLN A 313 4.77 16.47 9.34
CA GLN A 313 5.91 16.16 8.47
C GLN A 313 5.85 16.97 7.17
N PRO A 314 7.00 17.45 6.67
CA PRO A 314 7.07 18.06 5.34
C PRO A 314 6.85 16.99 4.27
N ILE A 315 6.07 17.34 3.25
CA ILE A 315 5.86 16.52 2.05
C ILE A 315 6.55 17.22 0.88
N GLN A 316 7.40 16.50 0.15
CA GLN A 316 8.04 17.02 -1.06
C GLN A 316 7.12 16.88 -2.27
N ASN A 317 7.40 17.67 -3.31
CA ASN A 317 6.78 17.44 -4.62
C ASN A 317 7.09 16.02 -5.07
N SER A 318 6.08 15.31 -5.57
CA SER A 318 6.24 13.93 -5.97
C SER A 318 7.33 13.80 -7.03
N VAL A 319 8.34 12.96 -6.76
CA VAL A 319 9.23 12.42 -7.78
C VAL A 319 8.52 11.23 -8.38
N THR A 320 7.74 11.47 -9.43
CA THR A 320 6.99 10.43 -10.12
C THR A 320 7.69 10.01 -11.41
N THR A 321 7.88 8.72 -11.63
CA THR A 321 8.33 8.21 -12.94
C THR A 321 7.12 7.85 -13.79
N GLY A 322 7.05 8.36 -15.02
CA GLY A 322 5.93 8.11 -15.94
C GLY A 322 4.79 9.14 -15.88
N VAL A 323 5.00 10.27 -15.21
CA VAL A 323 4.02 11.36 -15.01
C VAL A 323 4.68 12.71 -15.27
N ASP A 324 3.89 13.71 -15.63
CA ASP A 324 4.35 15.10 -15.71
C ASP A 324 4.83 15.61 -14.32
N PRO A 325 6.09 16.07 -14.19
CA PRO A 325 6.66 16.59 -12.94
C PRO A 325 5.86 17.73 -12.26
N ALA A 326 4.89 18.32 -12.95
CA ALA A 326 4.05 19.39 -12.43
C ALA A 326 2.89 18.93 -11.51
N SER A 327 2.61 17.62 -11.38
CA SER A 327 1.51 17.13 -10.54
C SER A 327 1.92 17.01 -9.06
N SER A 328 1.92 18.13 -8.32
CA SER A 328 2.13 18.13 -6.87
C SER A 328 0.89 17.60 -6.13
N LEU A 329 1.05 16.61 -5.24
CA LEU A 329 0.08 16.40 -4.15
C LEU A 329 0.74 16.59 -2.80
N ALA A 330 0.25 17.59 -2.09
CA ALA A 330 0.31 17.67 -0.64
C ALA A 330 -0.76 16.73 -0.05
N PRO A 331 -0.63 16.27 1.21
CA PRO A 331 -1.53 15.28 1.83
C PRO A 331 -2.98 15.76 1.99
N TRP A 332 -3.23 17.06 1.78
CA TRP A 332 -4.53 17.72 1.89
C TRP A 332 -5.35 17.58 0.61
N ALA A 333 -4.72 17.20 -0.50
CA ALA A 333 -5.38 17.12 -1.79
C ALA A 333 -6.34 15.91 -1.91
N ASN A 334 -6.33 14.99 -0.93
CA ASN A 334 -7.15 13.78 -0.93
C ASN A 334 -8.16 13.73 0.24
N VAL A 335 -8.62 14.88 0.75
CA VAL A 335 -9.72 14.90 1.72
C VAL A 335 -11.04 14.59 1.00
N VAL A 336 -11.72 13.53 1.44
CA VAL A 336 -13.05 13.17 0.93
C VAL A 336 -14.10 13.66 1.92
N GLN A 337 -14.87 14.65 1.49
CA GLN A 337 -15.96 15.20 2.29
C GLN A 337 -17.21 14.33 2.15
N ILE A 338 -17.79 13.97 3.29
CA ILE A 338 -19.03 13.23 3.39
C ILE A 338 -20.00 13.88 4.39
N ASP A 339 -21.28 13.74 4.10
CA ASP A 339 -22.34 14.18 4.98
C ASP A 339 -22.71 13.07 5.97
N LEU A 340 -23.14 13.46 7.17
CA LEU A 340 -23.60 12.53 8.20
C LEU A 340 -24.69 11.57 7.70
N SER A 341 -25.55 12.00 6.77
CA SER A 341 -26.61 11.18 6.18
C SER A 341 -26.11 10.01 5.33
N SER A 342 -24.83 10.02 4.94
CA SER A 342 -24.20 8.92 4.21
C SER A 342 -23.66 7.82 5.14
N ILE A 343 -23.60 8.08 6.45
CA ILE A 343 -23.11 7.14 7.47
C ILE A 343 -24.26 6.25 7.93
N ILE A 344 -24.06 4.94 7.84
CA ILE A 344 -24.97 3.91 8.36
C ILE A 344 -24.68 3.67 9.83
N SER A 345 -23.41 3.51 10.19
CA SER A 345 -22.96 3.36 11.56
C SER A 345 -21.54 3.90 11.73
N LEU A 346 -21.26 4.42 12.93
CA LEU A 346 -19.94 4.89 13.33
C LEU A 346 -19.68 4.42 14.76
N THR A 347 -18.54 3.75 14.95
CA THR A 347 -17.99 3.44 16.27
C THR A 347 -16.69 4.22 16.40
N SER A 348 -16.51 4.92 17.51
CA SER A 348 -15.32 5.71 17.79
C SER A 348 -14.93 5.53 19.25
N ASP A 349 -13.68 5.18 19.48
CA ASP A 349 -13.10 4.91 20.79
C ASP A 349 -11.89 5.79 21.04
N ARG A 350 -11.62 6.06 22.32
CA ARG A 350 -10.39 6.70 22.80
C ARG A 350 -9.79 5.85 23.89
N SER A 351 -8.48 5.72 23.89
CA SER A 351 -7.75 4.85 24.81
C SER A 351 -6.42 5.47 25.22
N ASP A 352 -5.94 5.09 26.40
CA ASP A 352 -4.59 5.39 26.86
C ASP A 352 -3.54 4.38 26.35
N ALA A 353 -3.94 3.34 25.62
CA ALA A 353 -3.07 2.24 25.19
C ALA A 353 -1.78 2.70 24.48
N ASN A 354 -1.86 3.77 23.69
CA ASN A 354 -0.75 4.30 22.89
C ASN A 354 -0.13 5.59 23.48
N VAL A 355 -0.31 5.83 24.79
CA VAL A 355 0.34 6.93 25.50
C VAL A 355 1.77 6.56 25.86
N ALA A 356 2.72 7.42 25.49
CA ALA A 356 4.11 7.33 25.89
C ALA A 356 4.62 8.68 26.41
N ASN A 357 5.58 8.65 27.33
CA ASN A 357 6.20 9.85 27.89
C ASN A 357 7.72 9.85 27.83
N LEU A 358 8.32 8.67 27.64
CA LEU A 358 9.74 8.53 27.35
C LEU A 358 9.92 8.13 25.89
N TYR A 359 10.48 9.04 25.08
CA TYR A 359 10.66 8.86 23.65
C TYR A 359 12.13 8.63 23.32
N TRP A 360 12.42 7.49 22.68
CA TRP A 360 13.77 7.14 22.25
C TRP A 360 13.79 6.81 20.76
N VAL A 361 14.78 7.37 20.07
CA VAL A 361 15.07 7.04 18.67
C VAL A 361 16.55 6.68 18.58
N ASP A 362 16.83 5.54 17.97
CA ASP A 362 18.19 5.04 17.73
C ASP A 362 18.39 4.71 16.25
N ALA A 363 19.64 4.73 15.80
CA ALA A 363 20.05 4.45 14.43
C ALA A 363 21.17 3.42 14.39
N PRO A 364 20.85 2.13 14.65
CA PRO A 364 21.86 1.09 14.87
C PRO A 364 22.85 0.93 13.72
N ARG A 365 22.44 1.18 12.47
CA ARG A 365 23.32 1.11 11.29
C ARG A 365 24.43 2.14 11.29
N PHE A 366 24.21 3.28 11.94
CA PHE A 366 25.19 4.36 12.03
C PHE A 366 25.90 4.36 13.39
N ASN A 367 25.56 3.44 14.31
CA ASN A 367 26.20 3.37 15.62
C ASN A 367 27.70 3.05 15.57
N MET A 368 28.18 2.43 14.50
CA MET A 368 29.61 2.20 14.27
C MET A 368 30.31 3.35 13.55
N ASN A 369 29.60 4.45 13.20
CA ASN A 369 30.16 5.65 12.55
C ASN A 369 30.64 6.72 13.53
N TYR A 370 30.30 6.67 14.81
CA TYR A 370 30.82 7.66 15.77
C TYR A 370 31.18 6.96 17.10
N GLY A 371 31.70 7.70 18.07
CA GLY A 371 32.19 7.17 19.35
C GLY A 371 31.05 6.73 20.29
N PRO A 372 30.98 7.22 21.55
CA PRO A 372 29.89 6.87 22.45
C PRO A 372 28.58 7.58 22.06
N LEU A 373 28.03 7.22 20.90
CA LEU A 373 26.84 7.80 20.29
C LEU A 373 25.63 7.81 21.22
N THR A 374 25.44 6.74 21.98
CA THR A 374 24.32 6.64 22.91
C THR A 374 24.36 7.71 24.01
N MET A 375 25.56 8.07 24.49
CA MET A 375 25.73 9.18 25.44
C MET A 375 25.56 10.54 24.77
N GLU A 376 26.02 10.68 23.53
CA GLU A 376 25.83 11.89 22.73
C GLU A 376 24.34 12.11 22.40
N TYR A 377 23.59 11.08 22.00
CA TYR A 377 22.13 11.13 21.77
C TYR A 377 21.34 11.61 22.98
N ALA A 378 21.78 11.22 24.18
CA ALA A 378 21.13 11.56 25.44
C ALA A 378 21.44 12.99 25.91
N THR A 379 22.59 13.54 25.52
CA THR A 379 23.07 14.84 26.01
C THR A 379 22.92 15.97 24.99
N TYR A 380 22.92 15.66 23.70
CA TYR A 380 22.83 16.64 22.61
C TYR A 380 21.50 17.41 22.63
N ALA A 381 20.38 16.73 22.87
CA ALA A 381 19.06 17.34 23.01
C ALA A 381 19.01 18.40 24.13
N ALA A 382 19.68 18.15 25.26
CA ALA A 382 19.76 19.09 26.37
C ALA A 382 20.64 20.32 26.07
N GLN A 383 21.62 20.19 25.17
CA GLN A 383 22.53 21.27 24.76
C GLN A 383 21.89 22.20 23.71
N GLN A 384 20.97 21.69 22.89
CA GLN A 384 20.29 22.43 21.81
C GLN A 384 18.97 23.10 22.25
N GLY A 385 18.56 22.94 23.52
CA GLY A 385 17.25 23.41 23.99
C GLY A 385 16.07 22.64 23.36
N ALA A 386 16.32 21.39 22.91
CA ALA A 386 15.32 20.55 22.29
C ALA A 386 14.25 20.07 23.29
N VAL A 387 13.11 19.59 22.77
CA VAL A 387 12.05 19.02 23.61
C VAL A 387 12.64 17.88 24.43
N PRO A 388 12.45 17.86 25.76
CA PRO A 388 12.96 16.78 26.59
C PRO A 388 12.48 15.43 26.07
N PHE A 389 13.39 14.46 25.94
CA PHE A 389 13.05 13.08 25.57
C PHE A 389 12.09 12.43 26.59
N TYR A 390 11.96 13.03 27.78
CA TYR A 390 11.01 12.67 28.82
C TYR A 390 10.05 13.82 29.12
N LEU A 391 8.77 13.66 28.77
CA LEU A 391 7.73 14.67 28.93
C LEU A 391 7.03 14.56 30.28
N THR A 392 7.16 15.59 31.12
CA THR A 392 6.50 15.66 32.44
C THR A 392 5.43 16.76 32.52
N GLY A 393 5.56 17.82 31.72
CA GLY A 393 4.69 19.01 31.78
C GLY A 393 3.47 18.96 30.87
N TYR A 394 3.33 17.95 30.01
CA TYR A 394 2.24 17.87 29.03
C TYR A 394 1.14 16.93 29.54
N GLN A 395 -0.08 17.44 29.75
CA GLN A 395 -1.15 16.70 30.43
C GLN A 395 -1.51 15.37 29.74
N ASN A 396 -1.55 15.35 28.40
CA ASN A 396 -1.94 14.17 27.62
C ASN A 396 -0.96 12.99 27.73
N VAL A 397 0.27 13.22 28.21
CA VAL A 397 1.28 12.18 28.42
C VAL A 397 1.86 12.20 29.84
N ASN A 398 1.26 12.92 30.77
CA ASN A 398 1.88 13.16 32.06
C ASN A 398 2.14 11.83 32.79
N PRO A 399 3.39 11.51 33.17
CA PRO A 399 3.75 10.26 33.84
C PRO A 399 3.08 10.09 35.21
N LEU A 400 2.68 11.18 35.87
CA LEU A 400 1.89 11.12 37.11
C LEU A 400 0.45 10.65 36.88
N LEU A 401 -0.08 10.83 35.65
CA LEU A 401 -1.44 10.41 35.28
C LEU A 401 -1.44 9.03 34.61
N TYR A 402 -0.47 8.76 33.73
CA TYR A 402 -0.45 7.57 32.87
C TYR A 402 0.64 6.55 33.21
N GLY A 403 1.49 6.83 34.22
CA GLY A 403 2.65 6.02 34.57
C GLY A 403 3.82 6.19 33.59
N LEU A 404 5.01 5.69 33.93
CA LEU A 404 6.19 5.76 33.05
C LEU A 404 6.02 4.77 31.88
N ARG A 405 5.98 5.27 30.64
CA ARG A 405 5.77 4.48 29.42
C ARG A 405 6.77 4.89 28.34
N LYS A 406 7.57 3.92 27.88
CA LYS A 406 8.62 4.13 26.87
C LYS A 406 8.12 3.78 25.47
N MET A 407 8.39 4.66 24.53
CA MET A 407 8.29 4.41 23.09
C MET A 407 9.69 4.50 22.49
N GLU A 408 10.13 3.39 21.89
CA GLU A 408 11.44 3.26 21.28
C GLU A 408 11.28 2.84 19.81
N VAL A 409 11.97 3.57 18.93
CA VAL A 409 11.93 3.34 17.48
C VAL A 409 13.36 3.33 16.94
N HIS A 410 13.64 2.41 16.02
CA HIS A 410 14.89 2.38 15.28
C HIS A 410 14.68 2.96 13.88
N THR A 411 15.50 3.95 13.51
CA THR A 411 15.58 4.44 12.13
C THR A 411 16.76 3.79 11.42
N GLN A 412 16.54 3.32 10.20
CA GLN A 412 17.58 2.80 9.31
C GLN A 412 18.12 3.89 8.37
N GLN A 413 17.59 5.11 8.49
CA GLN A 413 17.95 6.26 7.67
C GLN A 413 18.86 7.24 8.44
N GLY A 414 19.81 7.83 7.72
CA GLY A 414 20.71 8.87 8.21
C GLY A 414 20.39 10.24 7.60
N ALA A 415 21.07 11.26 8.11
CA ALA A 415 20.99 12.62 7.58
C ALA A 415 21.35 12.65 6.08
N PRO A 416 20.73 13.51 5.25
CA PRO A 416 20.98 13.53 3.80
C PRO A 416 22.42 13.93 3.42
N THR A 417 23.13 14.58 4.34
CA THR A 417 24.52 15.04 4.23
C THR A 417 25.52 14.01 4.73
N GLU A 418 25.06 12.92 5.35
CA GLU A 418 25.91 11.83 5.78
C GLU A 418 26.55 11.16 4.55
N THR A 419 27.80 10.72 4.69
CA THR A 419 28.57 10.11 3.58
C THR A 419 29.07 8.72 3.92
N ASP A 420 29.03 8.33 5.19
CA ASP A 420 29.59 7.06 5.67
C ASP A 420 28.52 5.98 5.87
N SER A 421 28.80 4.77 5.37
CA SER A 421 27.84 3.66 5.30
C SER A 421 27.70 2.85 6.60
N GLY A 422 28.19 3.32 7.74
CA GLY A 422 28.06 2.54 8.99
C GLY A 422 29.12 1.44 9.17
N ASN A 423 29.99 1.19 8.18
CA ASN A 423 30.85 0.00 8.14
C ASN A 423 32.25 0.20 8.73
N GLY A 424 32.43 1.22 9.58
CA GLY A 424 33.68 1.43 10.31
C GLY A 424 34.94 1.63 9.45
N THR A 425 34.81 2.04 8.17
CA THR A 425 35.95 2.33 7.31
C THR A 425 36.83 3.44 7.91
N ALA A 426 38.14 3.33 7.76
CA ALA A 426 39.14 4.19 8.41
C ALA A 426 39.14 5.61 7.82
N ALA A 427 38.16 6.44 8.18
CA ALA A 427 38.06 7.83 7.74
C ALA A 427 38.68 8.86 8.71
N GLY A 428 39.36 8.41 9.78
CA GLY A 428 40.09 9.30 10.69
C GLY A 428 39.25 10.49 11.18
N ALA A 429 39.82 11.71 11.16
CA ALA A 429 39.15 12.94 11.61
C ALA A 429 37.95 13.37 10.74
N GLN A 430 37.85 12.94 9.47
CA GLN A 430 36.72 13.28 8.60
C GLN A 430 35.41 12.63 9.04
N ARG A 431 35.49 11.50 9.74
CA ARG A 431 34.35 10.80 10.34
C ARG A 431 33.57 11.68 11.32
N TYR A 432 34.21 12.63 12.01
CA TYR A 432 33.52 13.55 12.93
C TYR A 432 32.88 14.76 12.26
N ALA A 433 33.17 15.02 10.97
CA ALA A 433 32.69 16.22 10.28
C ALA A 433 31.16 16.26 10.13
N ASN A 434 30.52 15.10 9.97
CA ASN A 434 29.07 14.97 9.81
C ASN A 434 28.33 14.68 11.13
N LYS A 435 29.06 14.54 12.25
CA LYS A 435 28.50 14.10 13.54
C LYS A 435 27.33 14.96 13.98
N ASP A 436 27.48 16.28 13.96
CA ASP A 436 26.44 17.20 14.43
C ASP A 436 25.20 17.16 13.54
N SER A 437 25.38 16.94 12.23
CA SER A 437 24.28 16.77 11.29
C SER A 437 23.52 15.46 11.54
N PHE A 438 24.24 14.39 11.86
CA PHE A 438 23.64 13.11 12.22
C PHE A 438 22.92 13.17 13.58
N LEU A 439 23.53 13.77 14.61
CA LEU A 439 22.89 14.00 15.90
C LEU A 439 21.62 14.87 15.77
N SER A 440 21.68 15.92 14.95
CA SER A 440 20.51 16.73 14.62
C SER A 440 19.40 15.92 13.92
N TRP A 441 19.76 15.01 13.03
CA TRP A 441 18.79 14.10 12.39
C TRP A 441 18.05 13.22 13.40
N ILE A 442 18.77 12.61 14.33
CA ILE A 442 18.17 11.79 15.40
C ILE A 442 17.26 12.63 16.30
N ASP A 443 17.69 13.82 16.68
CA ASP A 443 16.87 14.74 17.48
C ASP A 443 15.61 15.19 16.72
N ASN A 444 15.71 15.47 15.42
CA ASN A 444 14.56 15.80 14.58
C ASN A 444 13.57 14.62 14.49
N ARG A 445 14.06 13.38 14.32
CA ARG A 445 13.22 12.17 14.34
C ARG A 445 12.56 11.96 15.71
N ARG A 446 13.27 12.23 16.80
CA ARG A 446 12.71 12.16 18.16
C ARG A 446 11.64 13.22 18.41
N ASN A 447 11.89 14.47 18.04
CA ASN A 447 10.91 15.55 18.13
C ASN A 447 9.66 15.26 17.30
N LEU A 448 9.85 14.68 16.12
CA LEU A 448 8.75 14.21 15.29
C LEU A 448 7.99 13.06 15.97
N LEU A 449 8.68 12.06 16.53
CA LEU A 449 8.03 10.96 17.25
C LEU A 449 7.19 11.47 18.43
N ILE A 450 7.70 12.47 19.16
CA ILE A 450 6.96 13.15 20.22
C ILE A 450 5.71 13.84 19.64
N ALA A 451 5.88 14.66 18.60
CA ALA A 451 4.77 15.40 17.99
C ALA A 451 3.68 14.47 17.43
N LEU A 452 4.08 13.33 16.87
CA LEU A 452 3.18 12.30 16.39
C LEU A 452 2.39 11.66 17.53
N ASN A 453 2.93 11.52 18.74
CA ASN A 453 2.32 10.65 19.76
C ASN A 453 1.80 11.37 21.02
N GLN A 454 2.23 12.60 21.29
CA GLN A 454 1.88 13.32 22.51
C GLN A 454 0.36 13.56 22.70
N ASP A 455 -0.41 13.51 21.60
CA ASP A 455 -1.85 13.74 21.58
C ASP A 455 -2.67 12.48 21.31
N ASN A 456 -2.06 11.29 21.35
CA ASN A 456 -2.76 10.03 21.03
C ASN A 456 -4.02 9.80 21.88
N VAL A 457 -4.07 10.28 23.12
CA VAL A 457 -5.22 10.10 24.03
C VAL A 457 -6.46 10.91 23.61
N VAL A 458 -6.29 12.01 22.88
CA VAL A 458 -7.40 12.86 22.43
C VAL A 458 -7.90 12.47 21.04
N PHE A 459 -7.08 11.78 20.26
CA PHE A 459 -7.48 11.23 18.97
C PHE A 459 -8.37 10.01 19.13
N GLU A 460 -9.29 9.84 18.20
CA GLU A 460 -10.21 8.71 18.14
C GLU A 460 -9.78 7.68 17.09
N SER A 461 -10.10 6.42 17.35
CA SER A 461 -9.98 5.33 16.39
C SER A 461 -11.26 4.53 16.37
N GLY A 462 -11.59 3.90 15.24
CA GLY A 462 -12.75 3.03 15.14
C GLY A 462 -13.15 2.74 13.71
N ASP A 463 -14.41 2.38 13.51
CA ASP A 463 -14.93 1.92 12.24
C ASP A 463 -16.16 2.70 11.81
N MET A 464 -16.23 3.03 10.53
CA MET A 464 -17.33 3.75 9.90
C MET A 464 -17.88 2.94 8.73
N ARG A 465 -19.19 2.66 8.74
CA ARG A 465 -19.89 2.01 7.64
C ARG A 465 -20.73 3.05 6.89
N LEU A 466 -20.48 3.16 5.59
CA LEU A 466 -21.07 4.16 4.71
C LEU A 466 -21.98 3.51 3.66
N MET A 467 -23.01 4.27 3.26
CA MET A 467 -23.70 4.04 1.99
C MET A 467 -22.68 4.30 0.88
N GLY A 468 -22.29 3.26 0.15
CA GLY A 468 -20.97 3.14 -0.46
C GLY A 468 -20.47 4.36 -1.25
N HIS A 469 -19.16 4.58 -1.18
CA HIS A 469 -18.49 5.78 -1.67
C HIS A 469 -17.15 5.40 -2.33
N GLU A 470 -17.13 5.36 -3.67
CA GLU A 470 -15.98 4.89 -4.46
C GLU A 470 -14.69 5.72 -4.34
N LYS A 471 -14.79 6.99 -3.91
CA LYS A 471 -13.62 7.88 -3.81
C LYS A 471 -12.83 7.73 -2.52
N ILE A 472 -13.41 7.08 -1.50
CA ILE A 472 -12.70 6.86 -0.24
C ILE A 472 -11.68 5.74 -0.49
N ARG A 473 -10.42 6.03 -0.23
CA ARG A 473 -9.29 5.10 -0.42
C ARG A 473 -8.50 5.00 0.88
N ALA A 474 -7.80 3.89 1.07
CA ALA A 474 -6.83 3.78 2.15
C ALA A 474 -5.77 4.88 1.99
N GLY A 475 -5.39 5.50 3.11
CA GLY A 475 -4.45 6.60 3.13
C GLY A 475 -5.06 7.98 2.79
N THR A 476 -6.38 8.12 2.87
CA THR A 476 -7.09 9.41 2.67
C THR A 476 -7.72 9.89 3.97
N TYR A 477 -7.99 11.19 4.07
CA TYR A 477 -8.77 11.75 5.17
C TYR A 477 -10.24 11.79 4.79
N VAL A 478 -11.10 11.23 5.64
CA VAL A 478 -12.56 11.35 5.52
C VAL A 478 -13.02 12.47 6.43
N GLN A 479 -13.53 13.53 5.83
CA GLN A 479 -14.10 14.66 6.55
C GLN A 479 -15.61 14.45 6.72
N VAL A 480 -16.06 14.33 7.96
CA VAL A 480 -17.48 14.19 8.30
C VAL A 480 -18.00 15.52 8.81
N ASN A 481 -19.08 15.99 8.19
CA ASN A 481 -19.81 17.18 8.65
C ASN A 481 -20.91 16.77 9.62
N TYR A 482 -20.75 17.13 10.90
CA TYR A 482 -21.78 16.98 11.93
C TYR A 482 -22.57 18.29 12.02
N GLY A 483 -23.69 18.33 11.28
CA GLY A 483 -24.46 19.56 11.10
C GLY A 483 -23.64 20.66 10.40
N ASN A 484 -23.94 21.92 10.73
CA ASN A 484 -23.25 23.08 10.12
C ASN A 484 -22.04 23.58 10.92
N GLN A 485 -21.72 22.97 12.07
CA GLN A 485 -20.81 23.56 13.06
C GLN A 485 -19.55 22.74 13.32
N ILE A 486 -19.59 21.42 13.10
CA ILE A 486 -18.46 20.53 13.39
C ILE A 486 -18.03 19.82 12.10
N GLN A 487 -16.73 19.93 11.80
CA GLN A 487 -16.09 19.25 10.70
C GLN A 487 -14.95 18.40 11.28
N SER A 488 -15.16 17.10 11.31
CA SER A 488 -14.22 16.18 11.95
C SER A 488 -13.48 15.37 10.89
N LEU A 489 -12.17 15.27 11.04
CA LEU A 489 -11.30 14.51 10.15
C LEU A 489 -11.04 13.12 10.74
N HIS A 490 -11.04 12.11 9.89
CA HIS A 490 -10.74 10.72 10.25
C HIS A 490 -9.74 10.17 9.23
N TYR A 491 -8.58 9.70 9.68
CA TYR A 491 -7.59 9.14 8.77
C TYR A 491 -7.94 7.70 8.42
N ALA A 492 -8.35 7.44 7.19
CA ALA A 492 -8.77 6.12 6.73
C ALA A 492 -7.55 5.24 6.43
N HIS A 493 -7.06 4.50 7.42
CA HIS A 493 -5.90 3.63 7.20
C HIS A 493 -6.27 2.31 6.49
N SER A 494 -7.51 1.83 6.61
CA SER A 494 -8.03 0.65 5.91
C SER A 494 -9.43 0.92 5.37
N VAL A 495 -9.68 0.48 4.14
CA VAL A 495 -10.98 0.66 3.46
C VAL A 495 -11.38 -0.65 2.80
N THR A 496 -12.58 -1.11 3.14
CA THR A 496 -13.23 -2.26 2.52
C THR A 496 -14.44 -1.79 1.73
N HIS A 497 -14.48 -2.14 0.45
CA HIS A 497 -15.62 -1.94 -0.40
C HIS A 497 -16.34 -3.26 -0.61
N VAL A 498 -17.65 -3.27 -0.36
CA VAL A 498 -18.49 -4.46 -0.46
C VAL A 498 -19.58 -4.21 -1.49
N TYR A 499 -19.61 -5.04 -2.53
CA TYR A 499 -20.67 -5.03 -3.54
C TYR A 499 -21.48 -6.32 -3.45
N GLU A 500 -22.78 -6.15 -3.33
CA GLU A 500 -23.79 -7.21 -3.37
C GLU A 500 -24.69 -6.95 -4.59
N PRO A 501 -24.89 -7.95 -5.48
CA PRO A 501 -25.80 -7.86 -6.60
C PRO A 501 -27.21 -7.44 -6.17
N PHE A 502 -27.94 -6.79 -7.09
CA PHE A 502 -29.29 -6.24 -6.86
C PHE A 502 -29.38 -4.97 -6.01
N GLY A 503 -28.26 -4.26 -5.80
CA GLY A 503 -28.30 -2.81 -5.51
C GLY A 503 -27.64 -2.36 -4.22
N SER A 504 -26.91 -3.24 -3.54
CA SER A 504 -26.23 -2.91 -2.29
C SER A 504 -24.74 -2.67 -2.53
N TYR A 505 -24.27 -1.49 -2.12
CA TYR A 505 -22.86 -1.13 -2.14
C TYR A 505 -22.51 -0.41 -0.84
N PHE A 506 -21.53 -0.95 -0.11
CA PHE A 506 -21.08 -0.41 1.17
C PHE A 506 -19.60 -0.04 1.10
N THR A 507 -19.22 0.91 1.94
CA THR A 507 -17.81 1.26 2.16
C THR A 507 -17.59 1.28 3.66
N GLU A 508 -16.73 0.39 4.11
CA GLU A 508 -16.33 0.24 5.49
C GLU A 508 -14.93 0.86 5.63
N VAL A 509 -14.77 1.74 6.60
CA VAL A 509 -13.55 2.51 6.81
C VAL A 509 -13.11 2.28 8.24
N SER A 510 -11.95 1.65 8.42
CA SER A 510 -11.25 1.67 9.70
C SER A 510 -10.35 2.90 9.72
N PHE A 511 -10.55 3.72 10.73
CA PHE A 511 -9.85 4.99 10.87
C PHE A 511 -9.14 5.11 12.20
N ASP A 512 -8.12 5.96 12.20
CA ASP A 512 -7.49 6.50 13.38
C ASP A 512 -7.32 8.00 13.24
N ARG A 513 -6.70 8.63 14.26
CA ARG A 513 -6.49 10.09 14.29
C ARG A 513 -7.79 10.88 14.06
N GLY A 514 -8.92 10.30 14.46
CA GLY A 514 -10.23 10.93 14.46
C GLY A 514 -10.22 12.16 15.35
N THR A 515 -10.74 13.27 14.85
CA THR A 515 -10.64 14.56 15.55
C THR A 515 -11.95 15.04 16.17
N ASN A 516 -13.00 14.21 16.13
CA ASN A 516 -14.34 14.61 16.53
C ASN A 516 -14.38 15.07 17.99
N PHE A 517 -13.67 14.38 18.90
CA PHE A 517 -13.54 14.83 20.29
C PHE A 517 -12.89 16.22 20.42
N ILE A 518 -11.79 16.46 19.69
CA ILE A 518 -11.06 17.72 19.70
C ILE A 518 -11.94 18.86 19.18
N ASP A 519 -12.65 18.62 18.08
CA ASP A 519 -13.57 19.57 17.46
C ASP A 519 -14.74 19.90 18.37
N ARG A 520 -15.30 18.90 19.06
CA ARG A 520 -16.39 19.08 20.02
C ARG A 520 -15.99 19.92 21.23
N ILE A 521 -14.80 19.67 21.81
CA ILE A 521 -14.30 20.50 22.92
C ILE A 521 -14.10 21.94 22.47
N THR A 522 -13.57 22.14 21.26
CA THR A 522 -13.29 23.47 20.73
C THR A 522 -14.59 24.24 20.46
N ALA A 523 -15.60 23.57 19.91
CA ALA A 523 -16.91 24.14 19.63
C ALA A 523 -17.71 24.47 20.91
N ASN A 524 -17.62 23.64 21.96
CA ASN A 524 -18.34 23.84 23.22
C ASN A 524 -17.93 25.11 23.99
N LYS A 525 -16.82 25.75 23.61
CA LYS A 525 -16.42 27.07 24.15
C LYS A 525 -17.45 28.18 23.87
N SER A 526 -18.42 27.94 22.98
CA SER A 526 -19.52 28.86 22.63
C SER A 526 -20.78 28.72 23.50
N GLY A 527 -20.78 27.87 24.54
CA GLY A 527 -21.82 27.83 25.59
C GLY A 527 -23.05 26.94 25.31
N VAL A 528 -23.15 26.33 24.12
CA VAL A 528 -24.16 25.30 23.80
C VAL A 528 -23.45 23.99 23.50
N SER A 529 -23.84 22.90 24.16
CA SER A 529 -23.24 21.59 23.93
C SER A 529 -23.53 21.13 22.49
N PRO A 530 -22.49 20.74 21.72
CA PRO A 530 -22.68 20.29 20.34
C PRO A 530 -23.58 19.06 20.19
N TYR A 531 -23.72 18.27 21.25
CA TYR A 531 -24.63 17.14 21.30
C TYR A 531 -26.08 17.57 21.03
N TYR A 532 -26.53 18.67 21.65
CA TYR A 532 -27.91 19.13 21.47
C TYR A 532 -28.15 19.76 20.10
N SER A 533 -27.15 20.42 19.51
CA SER A 533 -27.28 20.96 18.15
C SER A 533 -27.47 19.87 17.10
N GLU A 534 -26.85 18.70 17.28
CA GLU A 534 -27.02 17.54 16.38
C GLU A 534 -28.40 16.90 16.53
N MET A 535 -28.96 16.85 17.74
CA MET A 535 -30.31 16.33 17.95
C MET A 535 -31.40 17.22 17.36
N ILE A 536 -31.18 18.54 17.35
CA ILE A 536 -32.15 19.53 16.84
C ILE A 536 -32.12 19.62 15.31
N GLN A 537 -30.97 19.33 14.68
CA GLN A 537 -30.83 19.15 13.24
C GLN A 537 -30.73 17.66 12.92
N PRO A 538 -31.84 16.90 12.86
CA PRO A 538 -31.79 15.58 12.27
C PRO A 538 -31.27 15.76 10.85
N GLY A 539 -30.11 15.16 10.53
CA GLY A 539 -29.47 15.29 9.22
C GLY A 539 -30.53 15.19 8.15
N GLY A 540 -30.68 16.26 7.35
CA GLY A 540 -31.85 16.47 6.50
C GLY A 540 -32.24 15.18 5.77
N GLN A 541 -33.33 14.56 6.23
CA GLN A 541 -33.87 13.33 5.67
C GLN A 541 -34.50 13.58 4.30
#